data_AF-B6VU03-F1
#
_entry.id   AF-B6VU03-F1
#
_cell.length_a   1.000
_cell.length_b   1.000
_cell.length_c   1.000
_cell.angle_alpha   90.00
_cell.angle_beta   90.00
_cell.angle_gamma   90.00
#
_symmetry.space_group_name_H-M   'P 1'
#
loop_
_entity.id
_entity.type
_entity.pdbx_description
1 polymer ?
#
loop_
_entity_poly.entity_id
_entity_poly.type
_entity_poly.pdbx_seq_one_letter_code
_entity_poly.pdbx_strand_id
1 'polypeptide(L)' 'MKSLLKNLGLILMIIGAAILVGVFFTGSAAINDNGVLGGSAALIVIGLIVYIVLNKRIVD' A
#
# COMPACT_ATOMS: atom_id res chain seq x y z
N MET A 1 7.55 7.69 -18.58
CA MET A 1 6.50 7.62 -17.54
C MET A 1 5.50 6.46 -17.71
N LYS A 2 5.64 5.54 -18.68
CA LYS A 2 4.73 4.38 -18.81
C LYS A 2 4.93 3.30 -17.72
N SER A 3 6.16 3.11 -17.24
CA SER A 3 6.50 2.03 -16.28
C SER A 3 6.02 2.32 -14.85
N LEU A 4 6.20 3.55 -14.36
CA LEU A 4 5.78 3.95 -13.01
C LEU A 4 4.26 3.81 -12.81
N LEU A 5 3.47 4.28 -13.78
CA LEU A 5 2.01 4.16 -13.75
C LEU A 5 1.58 2.68 -13.77
N LYS A 6 2.19 1.84 -14.60
CA LYS A 6 1.84 0.41 -14.69
C LYS A 6 2.04 -0.35 -13.38
N ASN A 7 3.06 0.04 -12.61
CA ASN A 7 3.40 -0.60 -11.34
C ASN A 7 2.87 0.16 -10.11
N LEU A 8 2.10 1.24 -10.30
CA LEU A 8 1.72 2.14 -9.22
C LEU A 8 0.95 1.43 -8.10
N GLY A 9 -0.01 0.56 -8.43
CA GLY A 9 -0.76 -0.19 -7.43
C GLY A 9 0.12 -1.12 -6.59
N LEU A 10 1.12 -1.75 -7.22
CA LEU A 10 2.09 -2.61 -6.54
C LEU A 10 3.03 -1.80 -5.64
N ILE A 11 3.45 -0.62 -6.09
CA ILE A 11 4.27 0.30 -5.30
C ILE A 11 3.51 0.77 -4.06
N LEU A 12 2.25 1.17 -4.20
CA LEU A 12 1.42 1.62 -3.07
C LEU A 12 1.23 0.51 -2.02
N MET A 13 1.02 -0.74 -2.45
CA MET A 13 0.96 -1.88 -1.54
C MET A 13 2.27 -2.10 -0.78
N ILE A 14 3.42 -2.04 -1.47
CA ILE A 14 4.73 -2.22 -0.84
C ILE A 14 4.99 -1.12 0.20
N ILE A 15 4.62 0.13 -0.10
CA ILE A 15 4.77 1.24 0.85
C ILE A 15 3.91 1.01 2.10
N GLY A 16 2.63 0.66 1.93
CA GLY A 16 1.76 0.37 3.07
C GLY A 16 2.27 -0.78 3.94
N ALA A 17 2.76 -1.86 3.32
CA ALA A 17 3.37 -2.99 4.01
C ALA A 17 4.67 -2.59 4.73
N ALA A 18 5.54 -1.80 4.10
CA ALA A 18 6.78 -1.32 4.71
C ALA A 18 6.53 -0.43 5.94
N ILE A 19 5.47 0.40 5.90
CA ILE A 19 5.04 1.19 7.07
C ILE A 19 4.63 0.27 8.22
N LEU A 20 3.80 -0.75 7.97
CA LEU A 20 3.38 -1.71 8.99
C LEU A 20 4.58 -2.47 9.60
N VAL A 21 5.52 -2.89 8.75
CA VAL A 21 6.76 -3.53 9.20
C VAL A 21 7.61 -2.58 10.04
N GLY A 22 7.74 -1.31 9.63
CA GLY A 22 8.43 -0.28 10.40
C GLY A 22 7.78 -0.06 11.78
N VAL A 23 6.44 0.04 11.81
CA VAL A 23 5.66 0.19 13.04
C VAL A 23 5.94 -0.97 14.00
N PHE A 24 6.01 -2.20 13.50
CA PHE A 24 6.36 -3.40 14.28
C PHE A 24 7.71 -3.25 15.01
N PHE A 25 8.72 -2.64 14.38
CA PHE A 25 10.05 -2.44 14.99
C PHE A 25 10.15 -1.21 15.91
N THR A 26 9.27 -0.21 15.78
CA THR A 26 9.36 1.06 16.54
C THR A 26 8.78 1.04 17.95
N GLY A 27 8.11 -0.05 18.36
CA GLY A 27 7.53 -0.18 19.70
C GLY A 27 6.25 0.64 19.94
N SER A 28 5.83 0.73 21.21
CA SER A 28 4.46 1.11 21.64
C SER A 28 3.92 2.44 21.09
N ALA A 29 4.79 3.41 20.79
CA ALA A 29 4.38 4.75 20.35
C ALA A 29 3.73 4.78 18.95
N ALA A 30 4.17 3.94 18.02
CA ALA A 30 3.57 3.86 16.68
C ALA A 30 2.60 2.67 16.54
N ILE A 31 2.76 1.62 17.36
CA ILE A 31 1.88 0.43 17.34
C ILE A 31 0.46 0.76 17.80
N ASN A 32 0.28 1.73 18.69
CA ASN A 32 -1.04 2.15 19.18
C ASN A 32 -1.60 3.38 18.45
N ASP A 33 -0.97 3.81 17.35
CA ASP A 33 -1.50 4.89 16.53
C ASP A 33 -2.44 4.33 15.45
N ASN A 34 -3.74 4.38 15.72
CA ASN A 34 -4.77 3.94 14.78
C ASN A 34 -4.78 4.75 13.48
N GLY A 35 -4.23 5.97 13.47
CA GLY A 35 -4.03 6.74 12.25
C GLY A 35 -2.96 6.09 11.36
N VAL A 36 -1.86 5.63 11.94
CA VAL A 36 -0.78 4.95 11.20
C VAL A 36 -1.22 3.56 10.73
N LEU A 37 -1.86 2.77 11.61
CA LEU A 37 -2.37 1.45 11.26
C LEU A 37 -3.49 1.53 10.21
N GLY A 38 -4.45 2.44 10.42
CA GLY A 38 -5.57 2.66 9.50
C GLY A 38 -5.10 3.22 8.16
N GLY A 39 -4.18 4.19 8.16
CA GLY A 39 -3.62 4.79 6.96
C GLY A 39 -2.80 3.80 6.12
N SER A 40 -2.01 2.93 6.76
CA SER A 40 -1.25 1.89 6.07
C SER A 40 -2.16 0.79 5.50
N ALA A 41 -3.19 0.36 6.25
CA ALA A 41 -4.21 -0.55 5.74
C ALA A 41 -4.96 0.06 4.54
N ALA A 42 -5.35 1.33 4.62
CA ALA A 42 -6.00 2.06 3.52
C ALA A 42 -5.08 2.16 2.29
N LEU A 43 -3.78 2.41 2.47
CA LEU A 43 -2.79 2.42 1.38
C LEU A 43 -2.71 1.08 0.66
N ILE A 44 -2.73 -0.03 1.39
CA ILE A 44 -2.73 -1.38 0.81
C ILE A 44 -4.01 -1.61 -0.01
N VAL A 45 -5.18 -1.26 0.54
CA VAL A 45 -6.47 -1.41 -0.16
C VAL A 45 -6.53 -0.54 -1.42
N ILE A 46 -6.10 0.72 -1.34
CA ILE A 46 -6.02 1.61 -2.51
C ILE A 46 -5.03 1.07 -3.53
N GLY A 47 -3.86 0.59 -3.08
CA GLY A 47 -2.87 -0.04 -3.95
C GLY A 47 -3.42 -1.26 -4.69
N LEU A 48 -4.20 -2.12 -4.02
CA LEU A 48 -4.91 -3.24 -4.64
C LEU A 48 -5.92 -2.77 -5.68
N ILE A 49 -6.76 -1.77 -5.36
CA ILE A 49 -7.74 -1.22 -6.30
C ILE A 49 -7.04 -0.64 -7.52
N VAL A 50 -5.99 0.17 -7.33
CA VAL A 50 -5.19 0.76 -8.41
C VAL A 50 -4.52 -0.33 -9.25
N TYR A 51 -3.98 -1.38 -8.62
CA TYR A 51 -3.39 -2.51 -9.32
C TYR A 51 -4.43 -3.22 -10.19
N ILE A 52 -5.61 -3.49 -9.65
CA ILE A 52 -6.71 -4.13 -10.38
C ILE A 52 -7.17 -3.23 -11.53
N VAL A 53 -7.43 -1.94 -11.30
CA VAL A 53 -7.93 -1.02 -12.34
C VAL A 53 -6.92 -0.82 -13.46
N LEU A 54 -5.63 -0.65 -13.13
CA LEU A 54 -4.58 -0.44 -14.13
C LEU A 54 -4.20 -1.73 -14.86
N ASN A 55 -4.38 -2.90 -14.24
CA ASN A 55 -4.08 -4.20 -14.86
C ASN A 55 -5.31 -4.98 -15.36
N LYS A 56 -6.55 -4.51 -15.15
CA LYS A 56 -7.80 -5.09 -15.69
C LYS A 56 -7.91 -5.05 -17.22
N ARG A 57 -6.86 -4.61 -17.93
CA ARG A 57 -6.70 -4.73 -19.39
C ARG A 57 -5.93 -5.98 -19.83
N ILE A 58 -5.77 -7.01 -19.00
CA ILE A 58 -5.04 -8.25 -19.37
C ILE A 58 -5.94 -9.49 -19.41
N VAL A 59 -7.23 -9.37 -19.04
CA VAL A 59 -8.22 -10.44 -19.21
C VAL A 59 -9.51 -9.82 -19.78
N ASP A 60 -9.39 -9.26 -20.98
CA ASP A 60 -10.42 -9.12 -22.03
C ASP A 60 -9.69 -8.77 -23.34
#